data_AF-A0A9D2R5Z1-F1
#
_entry.id   AF-A0A9D2R5Z1-F1
#
_cell.length_a   1.000
_cell.length_b   1.000
_cell.length_c   1.000
_cell.angle_alpha   90.00
_cell.angle_beta   90.00
_cell.angle_gamma   90.00
#
_symmetry.space_group_name_H-M   'P 1'
#
loop_
_entity.id
_entity.type
_entity.pdbx_description
1 polymer ?
#
loop_
_entity_poly.entity_id
_entity_poly.type
_entity_poly.pdbx_seq_one_letter_code
_entity_poly.pdbx_strand_id
1 'polypeptide(L)'
;MINNISYIFIPFRYKEKINTKSILTALELDRQWRRVDDKIKYMLKYVADKIENKESGKSRCAHFVLTDEAMELYGLAGEKNTFYTEKHLLNGIEAAYAFEITGVQIYYFSTSVSLLIFQLHFKSTSGVSGSLPSQELLRISSAQYYLKKVSHEYIHQCGEKGIKRTTLLGLAQMLIEPLGLDGRLDFFFYANQGTERANLLTYLEADFSDGFQRELFYLRRCYREDYLYHPDEKQDEREIYTASENIVWGFSPEAAVCIACPEKGGEEFLHTRFVNNFKNQYLFMYVLLLHQKYVLYLFQTMIDAELYEDFEVLEEYRKKLYKFETDFVYSRVTEVQHYQNLYDRMSDAFALRDMYEDVREPLLALSEVRRAELEKQQKIRENKINQALFLLSLMGAFSAVVDSSQIIEKFFSEFWSSAVVEAVQKGCAAVILLVLIYVAVVLFRSRKK
;
A
#
# COMPACT_ATOMS: atom_id res chain seq x y z
N MET A 1 20.43 -1.71 30.45
CA MET A 1 19.48 -0.60 30.23
C MET A 1 19.49 -0.29 28.75
N ILE A 2 18.32 -0.16 28.10
CA ILE A 2 18.25 0.10 26.65
C ILE A 2 18.00 1.59 26.45
N ASN A 3 19.03 2.35 26.12
CA ASN A 3 18.94 3.79 25.90
C ASN A 3 18.71 4.18 24.43
N ASN A 4 18.89 3.24 23.48
CA ASN A 4 18.55 3.46 22.08
C ASN A 4 18.14 2.18 21.37
N ILE A 5 17.15 2.31 20.49
CA ILE A 5 16.66 1.26 19.58
C ILE A 5 16.36 1.93 18.24
N SER A 6 16.82 1.36 17.13
CA SER A 6 16.42 1.79 15.78
C SER A 6 15.97 0.63 14.94
N TYR A 7 14.77 0.70 14.39
CA TYR A 7 14.25 -0.27 13.43
C TYR A 7 14.48 0.25 12.02
N ILE A 8 15.08 -0.56 11.15
CA ILE A 8 15.25 -0.30 9.72
C ILE A 8 14.34 -1.24 8.93
N PHE A 9 13.49 -0.69 8.08
CA PHE A 9 12.43 -1.44 7.37
C PHE A 9 12.81 -1.66 5.91
N ILE A 10 12.86 -2.93 5.53
CA ILE A 10 13.19 -3.41 4.17
C ILE A 10 11.91 -4.00 3.55
N PRO A 11 11.20 -3.23 2.71
CA PRO A 11 10.04 -3.74 2.00
C PRO A 11 10.44 -4.70 0.90
N PHE A 12 9.65 -5.75 0.74
CA PHE A 12 9.79 -6.67 -0.37
C PHE A 12 8.42 -7.15 -0.85
N ARG A 13 8.35 -7.47 -2.14
CA ARG A 13 7.19 -8.08 -2.78
C ARG A 13 7.52 -9.52 -3.15
N TYR A 14 6.64 -10.43 -2.79
CA TYR A 14 6.71 -11.81 -3.27
C TYR A 14 5.60 -12.06 -4.30
N LYS A 15 5.98 -12.34 -5.55
CA LYS A 15 5.06 -12.78 -6.59
C LYS A 15 5.11 -14.31 -6.65
N GLU A 16 4.08 -14.93 -6.10
CA GLU A 16 3.87 -16.37 -6.16
C GLU A 16 3.75 -16.85 -7.62
N LYS A 17 4.37 -17.99 -7.93
CA LYS A 17 4.06 -18.73 -9.16
C LYS A 17 2.87 -19.66 -8.88
N ILE A 18 2.11 -19.99 -9.92
CA ILE A 18 0.98 -20.92 -9.83
C ILE A 18 1.47 -22.24 -9.21
N ASN A 19 0.75 -22.73 -8.18
CA ASN A 19 1.04 -23.97 -7.43
C ASN A 19 2.34 -23.99 -6.60
N THR A 20 2.86 -22.84 -6.18
CA THR A 20 4.05 -22.77 -5.31
C THR A 20 3.70 -22.53 -3.84
N LYS A 21 4.67 -22.80 -2.96
CA LYS A 21 4.56 -22.55 -1.52
C LYS A 21 4.42 -21.05 -1.26
N SER A 22 3.39 -20.66 -0.51
CA SER A 22 3.26 -19.27 -0.05
C SER A 22 4.40 -18.91 0.90
N ILE A 23 4.79 -17.64 0.94
CA ILE A 23 5.82 -17.19 1.89
C ILE A 23 5.42 -17.45 3.35
N LEU A 24 4.13 -17.33 3.68
CA LEU A 24 3.61 -17.66 5.01
C LEU A 24 3.91 -19.12 5.35
N THR A 25 3.57 -20.04 4.45
CA THR A 25 3.85 -21.47 4.62
C THR A 25 5.36 -21.75 4.66
N ALA A 26 6.16 -20.98 3.94
CA ALA A 26 7.63 -21.09 3.99
C ALA A 26 8.17 -20.73 5.37
N LEU A 27 7.74 -19.60 5.92
CA LEU A 27 8.12 -19.13 7.26
C LEU A 27 7.60 -20.07 8.37
N GLU A 28 6.38 -20.61 8.25
CA GLU A 28 5.82 -21.52 9.26
C GLU A 28 6.53 -22.88 9.34
N LEU A 29 7.17 -23.31 8.25
CA LEU A 29 7.90 -24.59 8.19
C LEU A 29 9.40 -24.44 8.44
N ASP A 30 9.93 -23.22 8.39
CA ASP A 30 11.34 -22.95 8.61
C ASP A 30 11.66 -22.93 10.11
N ARG A 31 12.76 -23.57 10.52
CA ARG A 31 13.15 -23.68 11.93
C ARG A 31 13.85 -22.43 12.47
N GLN A 32 14.35 -21.57 11.59
CA GLN A 32 15.07 -20.35 11.93
C GLN A 32 14.11 -19.20 12.25
N TRP A 33 12.85 -19.31 11.81
CA TRP A 33 11.82 -18.30 12.04
C TRP A 33 10.78 -18.80 13.03
N ARG A 34 10.53 -18.01 14.07
CA ARG A 34 9.50 -18.30 15.06
C ARG A 34 8.36 -17.30 14.93
N ARG A 35 7.14 -17.80 14.76
CA ARG A 35 5.93 -16.98 14.80
C ARG A 35 5.72 -16.40 16.21
N VAL A 36 5.44 -15.11 16.29
CA VAL A 36 5.14 -14.41 17.54
C VAL A 36 3.66 -14.03 17.58
N ASP A 37 3.05 -14.21 18.75
CA ASP A 37 1.69 -13.75 19.03
C ASP A 37 1.78 -12.37 19.73
N ASP A 38 1.75 -11.32 18.92
CA ASP A 38 1.78 -9.95 19.42
C ASP A 38 0.45 -9.65 20.13
N LYS A 39 0.47 -9.54 21.47
CA LYS A 39 -0.70 -9.10 22.24
C LYS A 39 -0.89 -7.60 22.06
N ILE A 40 -1.66 -7.20 21.05
CA ILE A 40 -1.96 -5.80 20.75
C ILE A 40 -3.07 -5.30 21.69
N LYS A 41 -2.69 -4.70 22.82
CA LYS A 41 -3.61 -4.36 23.93
C LYS A 41 -4.46 -3.11 23.67
N TYR A 42 -3.86 -2.10 23.04
CA TYR A 42 -4.47 -0.77 22.97
C TYR A 42 -5.10 -0.46 21.61
N MET A 43 -4.97 -1.34 20.63
CA MET A 43 -5.70 -1.18 19.37
C MET A 43 -7.11 -1.76 19.47
N LEU A 44 -8.01 -1.17 18.71
CA LEU A 44 -9.39 -1.63 18.58
C LEU A 44 -9.40 -3.07 18.06
N LYS A 45 -10.34 -3.84 18.58
CA LYS A 45 -10.46 -5.27 18.28
C LYS A 45 -10.52 -5.56 16.77
N TYR A 46 -11.21 -4.74 15.97
CA TYR A 46 -11.28 -4.96 14.53
C TYR A 46 -9.95 -4.74 13.78
N VAL A 47 -9.00 -4.01 14.38
CA VAL A 47 -7.61 -3.87 13.89
C VAL A 47 -6.77 -5.04 14.37
N ALA A 48 -6.85 -5.32 15.69
CA ALA A 48 -6.07 -6.38 16.33
C ALA A 48 -6.44 -7.79 15.81
N ASP A 49 -7.72 -8.11 15.64
CA ASP A 49 -8.22 -9.42 15.19
C ASP A 49 -7.83 -9.76 13.74
N LYS A 50 -7.35 -8.80 12.93
CA LYS A 50 -6.80 -9.10 11.60
C LYS A 50 -5.37 -9.67 11.67
N ILE A 51 -4.71 -9.47 12.80
CA ILE A 51 -3.39 -10.01 13.17
C ILE A 51 -3.58 -11.23 14.07
N GLU A 52 -4.49 -11.13 15.05
CA GLU A 52 -4.82 -12.16 16.02
C GLU A 52 -5.85 -13.15 15.42
N ASN A 53 -5.33 -14.25 14.90
CA ASN A 53 -6.11 -15.34 14.32
C ASN A 53 -7.02 -16.00 15.38
N LYS A 54 -8.30 -15.61 15.46
CA LYS A 54 -9.25 -16.28 16.37
C LYS A 54 -10.44 -16.98 15.72
N GLU A 55 -10.90 -16.61 14.51
CA GLU A 55 -12.18 -17.19 14.04
C GLU A 55 -12.30 -17.59 12.55
N SER A 56 -11.32 -17.35 11.65
CA SER A 56 -11.57 -17.61 10.22
C SER A 56 -10.40 -18.11 9.36
N GLY A 57 -9.41 -18.80 9.94
CA GLY A 57 -8.45 -19.62 9.19
C GLY A 57 -7.56 -18.93 8.15
N LYS A 58 -7.56 -17.60 8.07
CA LYS A 58 -6.69 -16.80 7.18
C LYS A 58 -6.22 -15.55 7.90
N SER A 59 -5.15 -15.68 8.68
CA SER A 59 -4.39 -14.55 9.24
C SER A 59 -4.02 -13.59 8.10
N ARG A 60 -4.42 -12.31 8.20
CA ARG A 60 -4.10 -11.32 7.16
C ARG A 60 -2.75 -10.65 7.37
N CYS A 61 -2.28 -10.70 8.60
CA CYS A 61 -0.94 -10.32 9.02
C CYS A 61 -0.36 -11.45 9.89
N ALA A 62 0.94 -11.67 9.84
CA ALA A 62 1.66 -12.56 10.75
C ALA A 62 3.05 -12.00 11.05
N HIS A 63 3.49 -12.13 12.30
CA HIS A 63 4.79 -11.66 12.76
C HIS A 63 5.71 -12.85 13.04
N PHE A 64 6.90 -12.82 12.46
CA PHE A 64 7.95 -13.80 12.66
C PHE A 64 9.22 -13.12 13.16
N VAL A 65 9.93 -13.75 14.08
CA VAL A 65 11.24 -13.31 14.56
C VAL A 65 12.26 -14.39 14.26
N LEU A 66 13.47 -13.98 13.89
CA LEU A 66 14.59 -14.90 13.74
C LEU A 66 14.96 -15.45 15.14
N THR A 67 15.19 -16.74 15.27
CA THR A 67 15.53 -17.34 16.57
C THR A 67 16.95 -16.97 17.00
N ASP A 68 17.24 -17.09 18.30
CA ASP A 68 18.56 -16.77 18.84
C ASP A 68 19.63 -17.69 18.22
N GLU A 69 19.32 -18.97 17.97
CA GLU A 69 20.24 -19.90 17.31
C GLU A 69 20.54 -19.49 15.86
N ALA A 70 19.53 -18.98 15.14
CA ALA A 70 19.72 -18.48 13.79
C ALA A 70 20.47 -17.14 13.78
N MET A 71 20.20 -16.24 14.73
CA MET A 71 20.98 -15.02 14.93
C MET A 71 22.47 -15.33 15.12
N GLU A 72 22.81 -16.34 15.94
CA GLU A 72 24.19 -16.80 16.12
C GLU A 72 24.78 -17.42 14.85
N LEU A 73 24.01 -18.28 14.15
CA LEU A 73 24.43 -18.92 12.89
C LEU A 73 24.85 -17.90 11.83
N TYR A 74 24.11 -16.79 11.73
CA TYR A 74 24.38 -15.71 10.79
C TYR A 74 25.43 -14.69 11.29
N GLY A 75 25.95 -14.86 12.51
CA GLY A 75 26.90 -13.94 13.13
C GLY A 75 26.27 -12.62 13.56
N LEU A 76 24.96 -12.58 13.78
CA LEU A 76 24.19 -11.44 14.29
C LEU A 76 24.04 -11.46 15.81
N ALA A 77 24.71 -12.37 16.50
CA ALA A 77 24.73 -12.48 17.96
C ALA A 77 26.12 -12.91 18.45
N GLY A 78 26.36 -12.80 19.76
CA GLY A 78 27.63 -13.17 20.41
C GLY A 78 28.75 -12.14 20.23
N GLU A 79 30.00 -12.55 20.52
CA GLU A 79 31.18 -11.68 20.54
C GLU A 79 31.46 -10.94 19.23
N LYS A 80 30.94 -11.47 18.11
CA LYS A 80 31.14 -10.90 16.78
C LYS A 80 30.03 -9.92 16.37
N ASN A 81 28.97 -9.68 17.15
CA ASN A 81 27.79 -8.91 16.72
C ASN A 81 28.03 -7.39 16.44
N THR A 82 29.26 -6.89 16.58
CA THR A 82 29.52 -5.47 16.30
C THR A 82 29.78 -5.24 14.82
N PHE A 83 28.90 -4.47 14.20
CA PHE A 83 29.03 -3.96 12.84
C PHE A 83 29.53 -2.53 12.84
N TYR A 84 30.24 -2.17 11.78
CA TYR A 84 30.72 -0.83 11.51
C TYR A 84 30.29 -0.41 10.10
N THR A 85 29.90 0.85 9.92
CA THR A 85 29.76 1.45 8.59
C THR A 85 31.12 1.63 7.90
N GLU A 86 31.13 2.04 6.63
CA GLU A 86 32.33 2.67 6.06
C GLU A 86 32.75 3.89 6.91
N LYS A 87 34.02 4.28 6.76
CA LYS A 87 34.49 5.51 7.41
C LYS A 87 33.90 6.71 6.69
N HIS A 88 33.35 7.63 7.47
CA HIS A 88 32.77 8.87 6.99
C HIS A 88 33.36 10.05 7.74
N LEU A 89 33.43 11.21 7.10
CA LEU A 89 33.86 12.44 7.77
C LEU A 89 32.78 12.89 8.75
N LEU A 90 33.14 12.94 10.03
CA LEU A 90 32.37 13.46 11.15
C LEU A 90 33.17 14.63 11.75
N ASN A 91 32.68 15.86 11.64
CA ASN A 91 33.37 17.08 12.07
C ASN A 91 34.82 17.20 11.55
N GLY A 92 35.06 16.71 10.33
CA GLY A 92 36.38 16.68 9.70
C GLY A 92 37.27 15.50 10.11
N ILE A 93 36.79 14.60 10.96
CA ILE A 93 37.51 13.39 11.41
C ILE A 93 36.85 12.16 10.79
N GLU A 94 37.64 11.28 10.15
CA GLU A 94 37.11 10.00 9.67
C GLU A 94 36.70 9.10 10.84
N ALA A 95 35.41 8.76 10.90
CA ALA A 95 34.84 7.86 11.89
C ALA A 95 33.92 6.84 11.23
N ALA A 96 33.92 5.61 11.74
CA ALA A 96 32.92 4.60 11.42
C ALA A 96 31.88 4.53 12.55
N TYR A 97 30.63 4.29 12.21
CA TYR A 97 29.55 4.16 13.19
C TYR A 97 29.41 2.69 13.60
N ALA A 98 29.62 2.43 14.88
CA ALA A 98 29.50 1.10 15.47
C ALA A 98 28.06 0.82 15.93
N PHE A 99 27.52 -0.34 15.57
CA PHE A 99 26.18 -0.78 15.95
C PHE A 99 26.10 -2.31 16.07
N GLU A 100 25.06 -2.80 16.73
CA GLU A 100 24.75 -4.21 16.87
C GLU A 100 23.37 -4.49 16.28
N ILE A 101 23.23 -5.65 15.62
CA ILE A 101 21.90 -6.14 15.20
C ILE A 101 21.37 -6.96 16.37
N THR A 102 20.33 -6.45 17.03
CA THR A 102 19.76 -7.04 18.26
C THR A 102 18.52 -7.88 17.99
N GLY A 103 18.01 -7.87 16.76
CA GLY A 103 16.90 -8.71 16.34
C GLY A 103 16.58 -8.54 14.86
N VAL A 104 16.00 -9.59 14.28
CA VAL A 104 15.49 -9.59 12.91
C VAL A 104 14.06 -10.10 12.91
N GLN A 105 13.18 -9.40 12.20
CA GLN A 105 11.75 -9.68 12.20
C GLN A 105 11.19 -9.64 10.78
N ILE A 106 10.15 -10.40 10.51
CA ILE A 106 9.36 -10.32 9.29
C ILE A 106 7.90 -10.12 9.66
N TYR A 107 7.30 -9.05 9.13
CA TYR A 107 5.86 -8.88 9.09
C TYR A 107 5.36 -9.30 7.71
N TYR A 108 4.69 -10.44 7.69
CA TYR A 108 3.95 -10.92 6.53
C TYR A 108 2.58 -10.25 6.47
N PHE A 109 2.19 -9.81 5.28
CA PHE A 109 0.83 -9.38 5.00
C PHE A 109 0.23 -10.20 3.86
N SER A 110 -1.09 -10.35 3.86
CA SER A 110 -1.83 -11.01 2.79
C SER A 110 -1.86 -10.22 1.48
N THR A 111 -1.45 -8.95 1.51
CA THR A 111 -1.02 -8.23 0.31
C THR A 111 0.35 -8.75 -0.09
N SER A 112 0.67 -8.89 -1.36
CA SER A 112 1.99 -9.40 -1.80
C SER A 112 3.23 -8.63 -1.29
N VAL A 113 3.04 -7.52 -0.59
CA VAL A 113 4.06 -6.70 0.10
C VAL A 113 4.24 -7.16 1.55
N SER A 114 5.48 -7.39 1.96
CA SER A 114 5.87 -7.73 3.33
C SER A 114 7.09 -6.90 3.76
N LEU A 115 7.38 -6.87 5.06
CA LEU A 115 8.47 -6.08 5.63
C LEU A 115 9.45 -6.97 6.38
N LEU A 116 10.73 -6.90 6.03
CA LEU A 116 11.83 -7.40 6.86
C LEU A 116 12.38 -6.24 7.68
N ILE A 117 12.64 -6.45 8.97
CA ILE A 117 13.01 -5.41 9.91
C ILE A 117 14.29 -5.81 10.64
N PHE A 118 15.29 -4.93 10.60
CA PHE A 118 16.47 -5.03 11.46
C PHE A 118 16.30 -4.13 12.68
N GLN A 119 16.42 -4.69 13.87
CA GLN A 119 16.49 -3.93 15.13
C GLN A 119 17.95 -3.67 15.47
N LEU A 120 18.34 -2.41 15.51
CA LEU A 120 19.69 -1.95 15.75
C LEU A 120 19.84 -1.30 17.12
N HIS A 121 21.02 -1.48 17.71
CA HIS A 121 21.49 -0.73 18.86
C HIS A 121 22.83 -0.06 18.51
N PHE A 122 22.91 1.26 18.61
CA PHE A 122 24.14 2.02 18.36
C PHE A 122 25.00 2.05 19.61
N LYS A 123 26.30 1.73 19.45
CA LYS A 123 27.26 1.78 20.55
C LYS A 123 27.63 3.23 20.85
N SER A 124 27.53 3.66 22.10
CA SER A 124 27.98 4.98 22.55
C SER A 124 29.50 5.11 22.44
N THR A 125 29.98 6.27 21.98
CA THR A 125 31.43 6.57 21.95
C THR A 125 31.95 7.09 23.28
N SER A 126 31.07 7.63 24.11
CA SER A 126 31.42 8.29 25.37
C SER A 126 31.49 7.32 26.56
N GLY A 127 31.18 6.02 26.36
CA GLY A 127 31.12 5.02 27.45
C GLY A 127 30.01 5.30 28.47
N VAL A 128 29.13 6.27 28.18
CA VAL A 128 28.04 6.69 29.07
C VAL A 128 26.99 5.59 29.13
N SER A 129 26.82 5.04 30.33
CA SER A 129 25.69 4.16 30.68
C SER A 129 24.53 5.03 31.18
N GLY A 130 23.51 5.22 30.35
CA GLY A 130 22.32 6.00 30.71
C GLY A 130 21.76 6.80 29.53
N SER A 131 21.11 7.92 29.86
CA SER A 131 20.61 8.92 28.92
C SER A 131 21.73 9.43 27.99
N LEU A 132 21.34 9.78 26.77
CA LEU A 132 22.25 10.18 25.71
C LEU A 132 22.34 11.71 25.64
N PRO A 133 23.56 12.29 25.58
CA PRO A 133 23.73 13.70 25.32
C PRO A 133 23.38 14.04 23.87
N SER A 134 23.05 15.31 23.61
CA SER A 134 22.69 15.82 22.28
C SER A 134 23.68 15.41 21.17
N GLN A 135 24.98 15.40 21.45
CA GLN A 135 26.01 14.99 20.48
C GLN A 135 25.87 13.52 20.05
N GLU A 136 25.52 12.61 20.96
CA GLU A 136 25.29 11.19 20.61
C GLU A 136 23.99 11.02 19.80
N LEU A 137 22.96 11.82 20.06
CA LEU A 137 21.73 11.83 19.25
C LEU A 137 22.02 12.21 17.78
N LEU A 138 22.85 13.23 17.56
CA LEU A 138 23.26 13.66 16.21
C LEU A 138 24.17 12.64 15.52
N ARG A 139 25.04 11.98 16.29
CA ARG A 139 25.85 10.86 15.79
C ARG A 139 24.96 9.70 15.34
N ILE A 140 23.93 9.36 16.11
CA ILE A 140 22.94 8.33 15.72
C ILE A 140 22.21 8.75 14.44
N SER A 141 21.74 9.99 14.35
CA SER A 141 21.11 10.51 13.11
C SER A 141 22.04 10.36 11.89
N SER A 142 23.32 10.69 12.07
CA SER A 142 24.32 10.56 10.99
C SER A 142 24.57 9.10 10.63
N ALA A 143 24.63 8.19 11.60
CA ALA A 143 24.72 6.75 11.32
C ALA A 143 23.50 6.26 10.53
N GLN A 144 22.30 6.69 10.92
CA GLN A 144 21.05 6.37 10.24
C GLN A 144 20.99 6.93 8.80
N TYR A 145 21.54 8.13 8.57
CA TYR A 145 21.67 8.72 7.22
C TYR A 145 22.38 7.80 6.23
N TYR A 146 23.40 7.08 6.69
CA TYR A 146 24.15 6.12 5.89
C TYR A 146 23.43 4.78 5.82
N LEU A 147 23.03 4.22 6.97
CA LEU A 147 22.41 2.89 7.04
C LEU A 147 21.05 2.80 6.34
N LYS A 148 20.31 3.91 6.20
CA LYS A 148 19.06 3.92 5.41
C LYS A 148 19.31 3.63 3.92
N LYS A 149 20.54 3.83 3.43
CA LYS A 149 20.97 3.53 2.05
C LYS A 149 21.34 2.06 1.92
N VAL A 150 20.36 1.18 2.15
CA VAL A 150 20.57 -0.25 2.44
C VAL A 150 21.27 -1.06 1.35
N SER A 151 21.30 -0.59 0.11
CA SER A 151 21.99 -1.21 -1.02
C SER A 151 23.41 -0.65 -1.26
N HIS A 152 23.71 0.54 -0.75
CA HIS A 152 24.94 1.29 -1.03
C HIS A 152 25.90 1.31 0.16
N GLU A 153 25.38 1.45 1.38
CA GLU A 153 26.24 1.53 2.55
C GLU A 153 26.76 0.13 2.89
N TYR A 154 28.08 -0.02 2.79
CA TYR A 154 28.74 -1.23 3.20
C TYR A 154 28.94 -1.24 4.72
N ILE A 155 28.71 -2.41 5.29
CA ILE A 155 28.90 -2.69 6.71
C ILE A 155 29.89 -3.84 6.88
N HIS A 156 30.69 -3.76 7.94
CA HIS A 156 31.79 -4.67 8.24
C HIS A 156 31.61 -5.25 9.62
N GLN A 157 31.97 -6.52 9.76
CA GLN A 157 32.10 -7.18 11.05
C GLN A 157 33.58 -7.52 11.28
N CYS A 158 34.13 -7.17 12.44
CA CYS A 158 35.50 -7.53 12.80
C CYS A 158 35.54 -8.97 13.35
N GLY A 159 36.22 -9.89 12.66
CA GLY A 159 36.40 -11.28 13.12
C GLY A 159 37.70 -11.92 12.61
N GLU A 160 38.08 -13.04 13.22
CA GLU A 160 39.35 -13.78 12.98
C GLU A 160 39.57 -14.26 11.53
N LYS A 161 38.52 -14.32 10.69
CA LYS A 161 38.60 -14.71 9.27
C LYS A 161 38.48 -13.51 8.30
N GLY A 162 38.59 -12.28 8.79
CA GLY A 162 38.55 -11.05 7.99
C GLY A 162 37.18 -10.35 7.97
N ILE A 163 37.14 -9.21 7.28
CA ILE A 163 35.96 -8.34 7.12
C ILE A 163 34.96 -9.02 6.17
N LYS A 164 33.82 -9.49 6.69
CA LYS A 164 32.67 -9.81 5.83
C LYS A 164 31.98 -8.50 5.45
N ARG A 165 32.40 -7.93 4.31
CA ARG A 165 31.79 -6.74 3.74
C ARG A 165 30.45 -7.12 3.12
N THR A 166 29.37 -6.47 3.56
CA THR A 166 28.03 -6.68 3.02
C THR A 166 27.22 -5.40 3.14
N THR A 167 25.95 -5.40 2.73
CA THR A 167 25.01 -4.30 2.93
C THR A 167 23.80 -4.82 3.70
N LEU A 168 22.98 -3.93 4.29
CA LEU A 168 21.77 -4.38 4.98
C LEU A 168 20.80 -5.09 4.03
N LEU A 169 20.72 -4.66 2.77
CA LEU A 169 19.95 -5.36 1.74
C LEU A 169 20.55 -6.74 1.43
N GLY A 170 21.88 -6.85 1.35
CA GLY A 170 22.56 -8.13 1.16
C GLY A 170 22.31 -9.11 2.32
N LEU A 171 22.28 -8.61 3.57
CA LEU A 171 21.87 -9.41 4.73
C LEU A 171 20.41 -9.86 4.61
N ALA A 172 19.49 -8.97 4.22
CA ALA A 172 18.08 -9.32 4.05
C ALA A 172 17.88 -10.41 2.98
N GLN A 173 18.58 -10.33 1.87
CA GLN A 173 18.55 -11.35 0.81
C GLN A 173 19.06 -12.70 1.32
N MET A 174 20.20 -12.71 2.02
CA MET A 174 20.79 -13.91 2.61
C MET A 174 19.86 -14.60 3.63
N LEU A 175 19.06 -13.84 4.36
CA LEU A 175 18.12 -14.37 5.35
C LEU A 175 16.85 -14.97 4.73
N ILE A 176 16.46 -14.51 3.53
CA ILE A 176 15.27 -15.01 2.84
C ILE A 176 15.61 -16.18 1.90
N GLU A 177 16.82 -16.24 1.35
CA GLU A 177 17.28 -17.29 0.44
C GLU A 177 17.00 -18.74 0.92
N PRO A 178 17.22 -19.10 2.21
CA PRO A 178 16.97 -20.45 2.71
C PRO A 178 15.49 -20.88 2.69
N LEU A 179 14.56 -19.95 2.58
CA LEU A 179 13.12 -20.25 2.52
C LEU A 179 12.74 -21.01 1.23
N GLY A 180 13.64 -21.09 0.24
CA GLY A 180 13.44 -21.87 -0.97
C GLY A 180 12.23 -21.40 -1.78
N LEU A 181 12.04 -20.09 -1.86
CA LEU A 181 10.90 -19.49 -2.55
C LEU A 181 11.08 -19.61 -4.07
N ASP A 182 10.18 -20.33 -4.74
CA ASP A 182 10.21 -20.52 -6.20
C ASP A 182 9.70 -19.32 -7.00
N GLY A 183 9.00 -18.40 -6.33
CA GLY A 183 8.45 -17.17 -6.89
C GLY A 183 9.49 -16.06 -7.10
N ARG A 184 9.03 -14.89 -7.54
CA ARG A 184 9.89 -13.72 -7.71
C ARG A 184 9.86 -12.86 -6.46
N LEU A 185 11.03 -12.60 -5.89
CA LEU A 185 11.24 -11.75 -4.72
C LEU A 185 11.84 -10.41 -5.18
N ASP A 186 11.09 -9.33 -5.01
CA ASP A 186 11.49 -7.98 -5.41
C ASP A 186 11.60 -7.09 -4.16
N PHE A 187 12.82 -6.83 -3.70
CA PHE A 187 13.08 -5.85 -2.64
C PHE A 187 12.95 -4.43 -3.20
N PHE A 188 12.37 -3.51 -2.43
CA PHE A 188 12.16 -2.12 -2.84
C PHE A 188 11.58 -2.01 -4.27
N PHE A 189 10.57 -2.82 -4.58
CA PHE A 189 9.97 -2.97 -5.92
C PHE A 189 9.45 -1.68 -6.59
N TYR A 190 9.39 -0.58 -5.84
CA TYR A 190 8.98 0.75 -6.31
C TYR A 190 10.16 1.68 -6.63
N ALA A 191 11.38 1.30 -6.24
CA ALA A 191 12.57 2.13 -6.36
C ALA A 191 13.47 1.62 -7.50
N ASN A 192 14.21 2.55 -8.10
CA ASN A 192 15.28 2.19 -9.04
C ASN A 192 16.45 1.56 -8.26
N GLN A 193 17.14 0.62 -8.90
CA GLN A 193 18.30 -0.04 -8.30
C GLN A 193 19.36 0.98 -7.87
N GLY A 194 19.83 0.89 -6.62
CA GLY A 194 20.78 1.82 -5.99
C GLY A 194 20.13 3.06 -5.36
N THR A 195 18.84 3.30 -5.58
CA THR A 195 18.12 4.42 -4.96
C THR A 195 17.32 3.99 -3.72
N GLU A 196 17.47 2.74 -3.27
CA GLU A 196 16.74 2.19 -2.15
C GLU A 196 17.04 2.97 -0.87
N ARG A 197 15.96 3.39 -0.20
CA ARG A 197 16.00 4.10 1.09
C ARG A 197 15.01 3.44 2.03
N ALA A 198 15.53 2.88 3.12
CA ALA A 198 14.69 2.31 4.16
C ALA A 198 14.08 3.41 5.02
N ASN A 199 12.84 3.17 5.45
CA ASN A 199 12.23 3.95 6.52
C ASN A 199 12.80 3.53 7.89
N LEU A 200 12.72 4.41 8.89
CA LEU A 200 13.22 4.13 10.24
C LEU A 200 12.20 4.45 11.35
N LEU A 201 12.23 3.69 12.44
CA LEU A 201 11.54 3.99 13.69
C LEU A 201 12.54 3.92 14.83
N THR A 202 12.67 5.00 15.60
CA THR A 202 13.76 5.13 16.59
C THR A 202 13.23 5.52 17.96
N TYR A 203 13.75 4.89 19.01
CA TYR A 203 13.57 5.28 20.41
C TYR A 203 14.93 5.68 21.00
N LEU A 204 14.98 6.80 21.70
CA LEU A 204 16.17 7.35 22.34
C LEU A 204 15.82 7.84 23.74
N GLU A 205 16.64 7.48 24.73
CA GLU A 205 16.65 8.12 26.04
C GLU A 205 17.69 9.23 26.02
N ALA A 206 17.27 10.46 26.28
CA ALA A 206 18.10 11.65 26.18
C ALA A 206 18.19 12.40 27.50
N ASP A 207 19.33 13.08 27.69
CA ASP A 207 19.55 13.98 28.81
C ASP A 207 18.53 15.12 28.81
N PHE A 208 18.32 15.76 29.96
CA PHE A 208 17.45 16.92 30.04
C PHE A 208 17.90 18.02 29.07
N SER A 209 16.93 18.52 28.31
CA SER A 209 17.07 19.68 27.43
C SER A 209 15.81 20.56 27.51
N ASP A 210 16.00 21.87 27.32
CA ASP A 210 14.92 22.87 27.21
C ASP A 210 14.04 22.61 25.97
N GLY A 211 14.54 21.86 25.00
CA GLY A 211 13.81 21.41 23.83
C GLY A 211 14.64 20.46 22.96
N PHE A 212 13.97 19.72 22.07
CA PHE A 212 14.62 18.77 21.16
C PHE A 212 14.42 19.13 19.69
N GLN A 213 14.04 20.38 19.38
CA GLN A 213 13.71 20.80 18.00
C GLN A 213 14.88 20.60 17.06
N ARG A 214 16.09 20.97 17.50
CA ARG A 214 17.33 20.78 16.73
C ARG A 214 17.61 19.30 16.53
N GLU A 215 17.59 18.50 17.58
CA GLU A 215 17.86 17.05 17.53
C GLU A 215 16.85 16.35 16.62
N LEU A 216 15.57 16.68 16.77
CA LEU A 216 14.49 16.13 15.96
C LEU A 216 14.56 16.57 14.51
N PHE A 217 15.09 17.76 14.18
CA PHE A 217 15.35 18.15 12.80
C PHE A 217 16.25 17.14 12.09
N TYR A 218 17.33 16.71 12.74
CA TYR A 218 18.25 15.71 12.19
C TYR A 218 17.64 14.31 12.23
N LEU A 219 17.21 13.86 13.41
CA LEU A 219 16.78 12.48 13.65
C LEU A 219 15.58 12.09 12.79
N ARG A 220 14.54 12.93 12.71
CA ARG A 220 13.31 12.57 11.98
C ARG A 220 13.50 12.48 10.48
N ARG A 221 14.58 13.06 9.93
CA ARG A 221 14.94 13.00 8.50
C ARG A 221 16.19 12.18 8.25
N CYS A 222 16.74 11.58 9.31
CA CYS A 222 18.04 10.93 9.32
C CYS A 222 19.06 11.77 8.54
N TYR A 223 19.23 13.04 8.90
CA TYR A 223 20.21 13.93 8.29
C TYR A 223 21.59 13.72 8.90
N ARG A 224 22.60 14.01 8.08
CA ARG A 224 23.98 14.15 8.55
C ARG A 224 24.12 15.51 9.26
N GLU A 225 25.05 15.58 10.20
CA GLU A 225 25.31 16.77 11.03
C GLU A 225 25.66 18.05 10.26
N ASP A 226 26.10 17.96 9.00
CA ASP A 226 26.46 19.10 8.15
C ASP A 226 25.25 19.81 7.52
N TYR A 227 24.05 19.22 7.61
CA TYR A 227 22.82 19.91 7.27
C TYR A 227 22.58 21.02 8.29
N LEU A 228 22.48 22.26 7.83
CA LEU A 228 22.29 23.39 8.72
C LEU A 228 20.86 23.43 9.23
N TYR A 229 20.70 23.36 10.55
CA TYR A 229 19.42 23.54 11.20
C TYR A 229 18.90 24.96 10.98
N HIS A 230 17.67 25.07 10.50
CA HIS A 230 16.92 26.32 10.44
C HIS A 230 15.59 26.13 11.18
N PRO A 231 15.28 26.96 12.19
CA PRO A 231 13.99 26.90 12.89
C PRO A 231 12.82 27.16 11.95
N ASP A 232 11.81 26.29 11.97
CA ASP A 232 10.55 26.49 11.24
C ASP A 232 9.39 26.03 12.14
N GLU A 233 8.74 27.00 12.79
CA GLU A 233 7.66 26.74 13.75
C GLU A 233 6.47 26.04 13.10
N LYS A 234 6.12 26.37 11.85
CA LYS A 234 4.96 25.78 11.16
C LYS A 234 5.23 24.33 10.80
N GLN A 235 6.45 24.04 10.37
CA GLN A 235 6.85 22.66 10.09
C GLN A 235 6.95 21.85 11.38
N ASP A 236 7.54 22.44 12.42
CA ASP A 236 7.69 21.78 13.72
C ASP A 236 6.34 21.50 14.40
N GLU A 237 5.34 22.37 14.27
CA GLU A 237 3.98 22.09 14.79
C GLU A 237 3.33 20.84 14.15
N ARG A 238 3.62 20.60 12.87
CA ARG A 238 3.12 19.44 12.13
C ARG A 238 3.90 18.18 12.47
N GLU A 239 5.23 18.30 12.48
CA GLU A 239 6.14 17.16 12.52
C GLU A 239 6.67 16.82 13.91
N ILE A 240 6.51 17.69 14.90
CA ILE A 240 6.85 17.44 16.31
C ILE A 240 5.57 17.31 17.12
N TYR A 241 5.52 16.28 17.97
CA TYR A 241 4.44 16.07 18.91
C TYR A 241 4.96 15.77 20.31
N THR A 242 4.68 16.67 21.24
CA THR A 242 4.98 16.48 22.67
C THR A 242 3.83 15.71 23.31
N ALA A 243 4.02 14.42 23.54
CA ALA A 243 3.00 13.56 24.14
C ALA A 243 2.88 13.79 25.66
N SER A 244 4.00 14.09 26.30
CA SER A 244 4.13 14.47 27.70
C SER A 244 5.44 15.24 27.90
N GLU A 245 5.65 15.88 29.06
CA GLU A 245 6.87 16.66 29.33
C GLU A 245 8.16 15.86 29.13
N ASN A 246 8.10 14.56 29.37
CA ASN A 246 9.22 13.62 29.25
C ASN A 246 9.22 12.78 27.95
N ILE A 247 8.26 12.97 27.03
CA ILE A 247 8.17 12.20 25.77
C ILE A 247 7.84 13.13 24.60
N VAL A 248 8.77 13.23 23.66
CA VAL A 248 8.61 14.02 22.44
C VAL A 248 8.81 13.12 21.22
N TRP A 249 7.93 13.29 20.24
CA TRP A 249 8.00 12.59 18.97
C TRP A 249 8.35 13.53 17.82
N GLY A 250 9.09 13.03 16.84
CA GLY A 250 9.30 13.66 15.54
C GLY A 250 8.94 12.72 14.40
N PHE A 251 8.32 13.26 13.35
CA PHE A 251 7.87 12.50 12.18
C PHE A 251 8.35 13.14 10.88
N SER A 252 8.60 12.31 9.88
CA SER A 252 8.76 12.72 8.50
C SER A 252 8.38 11.56 7.56
N PRO A 253 8.38 11.79 6.23
CA PRO A 253 8.23 10.71 5.25
C PRO A 253 9.28 9.58 5.38
N GLU A 254 10.43 9.86 6.02
CA GLU A 254 11.57 8.95 6.13
C GLU A 254 11.65 8.24 7.49
N ALA A 255 11.36 8.92 8.59
CA ALA A 255 11.50 8.33 9.91
C ALA A 255 10.50 8.88 10.95
N ALA A 256 10.21 8.04 11.93
CA ALA A 256 9.55 8.42 13.17
C ALA A 256 10.51 8.20 14.34
N VAL A 257 10.57 9.17 15.26
CA VAL A 257 11.55 9.18 16.35
C VAL A 257 10.83 9.55 17.64
N CYS A 258 11.08 8.78 18.69
CA CYS A 258 10.64 9.06 20.05
C CYS A 258 11.86 9.36 20.91
N ILE A 259 11.88 10.55 21.52
CA ILE A 259 12.84 10.92 22.54
C ILE A 259 12.14 10.89 23.89
N ALA A 260 12.63 10.05 24.79
CA ALA A 260 12.21 10.01 26.18
C ALA A 260 13.28 10.67 27.07
N CYS A 261 12.85 11.42 28.08
CA CYS A 261 13.73 12.10 29.02
C CYS A 261 13.39 11.67 30.45
N PRO A 262 14.02 10.61 30.98
CA PRO A 262 13.74 10.09 32.31
C PRO A 262 13.92 11.10 33.44
N GLU A 263 14.84 12.06 33.28
CA GLU A 263 15.13 13.12 34.26
C GLU A 263 13.93 14.07 34.50
N LYS A 264 13.00 14.17 33.54
CA LYS A 264 11.74 14.91 33.69
C LYS A 264 10.66 14.13 34.46
N GLY A 265 10.98 12.92 34.95
CA GLY A 265 10.12 12.08 35.77
C GLY A 265 9.55 10.86 35.03
N GLY A 266 8.96 9.93 35.80
CA GLY A 266 8.33 8.72 35.26
C GLY A 266 9.29 7.64 34.79
N GLU A 267 10.52 7.61 35.31
CA GLU A 267 11.58 6.66 34.93
C GLU A 267 11.13 5.19 34.95
N GLU A 268 10.49 4.73 36.04
CA GLU A 268 9.97 3.36 36.13
C GLU A 268 8.99 3.04 35.00
N PHE A 269 8.09 3.97 34.69
CA PHE A 269 7.13 3.80 33.59
C PHE A 269 7.85 3.73 32.23
N LEU A 270 8.85 4.59 32.01
CA LEU A 270 9.61 4.64 30.76
C LEU A 270 10.40 3.34 30.53
N HIS A 271 11.15 2.89 31.54
CA HIS A 271 12.02 1.72 31.47
C HIS A 271 11.27 0.38 31.49
N THR A 272 10.01 0.35 31.91
CA THR A 272 9.22 -0.89 31.96
C THR A 272 8.09 -0.89 30.93
N ARG A 273 7.06 -0.07 31.12
CA ARG A 273 5.81 -0.15 30.34
C ARG A 273 5.98 0.53 29.00
N PHE A 274 6.58 1.72 28.96
CA PHE A 274 6.68 2.50 27.72
C PHE A 274 7.56 1.81 26.70
N VAL A 275 8.79 1.41 27.06
CA VAL A 275 9.70 0.72 26.13
C VAL A 275 9.10 -0.59 25.60
N ASN A 276 8.35 -1.33 26.43
CA ASN A 276 7.65 -2.53 25.98
C ASN A 276 6.48 -2.21 25.04
N ASN A 277 5.75 -1.12 25.29
CA ASN A 277 4.75 -0.63 24.36
C ASN A 277 5.40 -0.15 23.06
N PHE A 278 6.60 0.44 23.11
CA PHE A 278 7.37 0.89 21.94
C PHE A 278 7.69 -0.28 21.02
N LYS A 279 8.26 -1.36 21.58
CA LYS A 279 8.63 -2.58 20.85
C LYS A 279 7.44 -3.35 20.28
N ASN A 280 6.24 -3.17 20.82
CA ASN A 280 5.06 -3.94 20.41
C ASN A 280 4.01 -3.07 19.71
N GLN A 281 3.37 -2.15 20.44
CA GLN A 281 2.21 -1.39 19.97
C GLN A 281 2.62 -0.30 18.98
N TYR A 282 3.62 0.51 19.32
CA TYR A 282 4.08 1.60 18.47
C TYR A 282 4.81 1.07 17.23
N LEU A 283 5.62 0.01 17.39
CA LEU A 283 6.22 -0.70 16.27
C LEU A 283 5.14 -1.22 15.31
N PHE A 284 4.15 -1.98 15.81
CA PHE A 284 3.10 -2.51 14.94
C PHE A 284 2.30 -1.40 14.25
N MET A 285 1.98 -0.30 14.95
CA MET A 285 1.33 0.87 14.37
C MET A 285 2.13 1.43 13.18
N TYR A 286 3.45 1.55 13.34
CA TYR A 286 4.33 2.05 12.29
C TYR A 286 4.47 1.06 11.13
N VAL A 287 4.58 -0.25 11.42
CA VAL A 287 4.58 -1.33 10.42
C VAL A 287 3.31 -1.28 9.58
N LEU A 288 2.13 -1.09 10.20
CA LEU A 288 0.86 -0.99 9.50
C LEU A 288 0.82 0.21 8.54
N LEU A 289 1.27 1.40 8.99
CA LEU A 289 1.33 2.59 8.15
C LEU A 289 2.34 2.46 7.00
N LEU A 290 3.50 1.85 7.25
CA LEU A 290 4.48 1.54 6.20
C LEU A 290 3.94 0.51 5.21
N HIS A 291 3.24 -0.50 5.69
CA HIS A 291 2.56 -1.47 4.83
C HIS A 291 1.58 -0.77 3.89
N GLN A 292 0.75 0.14 4.41
CA GLN A 292 -0.14 0.95 3.58
C GLN A 292 0.63 1.74 2.52
N LYS A 293 1.67 2.48 2.93
CA LYS A 293 2.55 3.25 2.03
C LYS A 293 3.08 2.40 0.87
N TYR A 294 3.67 1.25 1.18
CA TYR A 294 4.29 0.40 0.15
C TYR A 294 3.29 -0.32 -0.74
N VAL A 295 2.09 -0.65 -0.22
CA VAL A 295 1.01 -1.17 -1.07
C VAL A 295 0.48 -0.08 -2.01
N LEU A 296 0.40 1.16 -1.57
CA LEU A 296 0.05 2.28 -2.45
C LEU A 296 1.10 2.49 -3.55
N TYR A 297 2.40 2.44 -3.22
CA TYR A 297 3.44 2.41 -4.25
C TYR A 297 3.31 1.23 -5.20
N LEU A 298 2.95 0.05 -4.69
CA LEU A 298 2.69 -1.11 -5.55
C LEU A 298 1.56 -0.82 -6.54
N PHE A 299 0.45 -0.23 -6.08
CA PHE A 299 -0.65 0.15 -6.95
C PHE A 299 -0.23 1.23 -7.97
N GLN A 300 0.60 2.19 -7.58
CA GLN A 300 1.16 3.18 -8.51
C GLN A 300 2.03 2.52 -9.60
N THR A 301 2.86 1.53 -9.26
CA THR A 301 3.65 0.76 -10.25
C THR A 301 2.81 -0.16 -11.15
N MET A 302 1.52 -0.33 -10.86
CA MET A 302 0.60 -1.06 -11.72
C MET A 302 -0.16 -0.13 -12.67
N ILE A 303 -0.17 1.19 -12.43
CA ILE A 303 -0.84 2.16 -13.30
C ILE A 303 0.09 2.44 -14.49
N ASP A 304 0.02 1.58 -15.50
CA ASP A 304 0.69 1.78 -16.79
C ASP A 304 -0.30 2.34 -17.82
N ALA A 305 0.18 3.01 -18.88
CA ALA A 305 -0.68 3.57 -19.93
C ALA A 305 -1.58 2.50 -20.60
N GLU A 306 -1.10 1.24 -20.64
CA GLU A 306 -1.84 0.08 -21.16
C GLU A 306 -2.96 -0.40 -20.22
N LEU A 307 -2.90 -0.05 -18.93
CA LEU A 307 -3.94 -0.41 -17.96
C LEU A 307 -5.30 0.16 -18.38
N TYR A 308 -5.32 1.32 -19.04
CA TYR A 308 -6.54 1.97 -19.51
C TYR A 308 -7.23 1.24 -20.67
N GLU A 309 -6.53 0.33 -21.36
CA GLU A 309 -7.06 -0.37 -22.53
C GLU A 309 -7.70 -1.72 -22.18
N ASP A 310 -7.30 -2.36 -21.07
CA ASP A 310 -7.78 -3.69 -20.67
C ASP A 310 -8.75 -3.65 -19.46
N PHE A 311 -10.03 -3.87 -19.75
CA PHE A 311 -11.10 -3.87 -18.76
C PHE A 311 -10.97 -4.95 -17.68
N GLU A 312 -10.45 -6.14 -18.01
CA GLU A 312 -10.35 -7.23 -17.05
C GLU A 312 -9.28 -6.94 -16.00
N VAL A 313 -8.13 -6.41 -16.46
CA VAL A 313 -7.02 -6.01 -15.60
C VAL A 313 -7.43 -4.89 -14.64
N LEU A 314 -8.25 -3.94 -15.11
CA LEU A 314 -8.77 -2.85 -14.29
C LEU A 314 -9.78 -3.30 -13.23
N GLU A 315 -10.67 -4.23 -13.56
CA GLU A 315 -11.59 -4.81 -12.58
C GLU A 315 -10.83 -5.61 -11.50
N GLU A 316 -9.73 -6.29 -11.87
CA GLU A 316 -8.85 -6.93 -10.91
C GLU A 316 -8.14 -5.91 -10.01
N TYR A 317 -7.63 -4.82 -10.59
CA TYR A 317 -7.04 -3.70 -9.86
C TYR A 317 -8.02 -3.13 -8.83
N ARG A 318 -9.24 -2.81 -9.25
CA ARG A 318 -10.31 -2.27 -8.39
C ARG A 318 -10.63 -3.21 -7.23
N LYS A 319 -10.77 -4.52 -7.51
CA LYS A 319 -11.02 -5.53 -6.48
C LYS A 319 -9.88 -5.60 -5.47
N LYS A 320 -8.62 -5.53 -5.92
CA LYS A 320 -7.44 -5.52 -5.04
C LYS A 320 -7.41 -4.26 -4.17
N LEU A 321 -7.68 -3.08 -4.74
CA LEU A 321 -7.67 -1.82 -4.00
C LEU A 321 -8.76 -1.79 -2.90
N TYR A 322 -10.00 -2.16 -3.23
CA TYR A 322 -11.08 -2.22 -2.23
C TYR A 322 -10.81 -3.25 -1.12
N LYS A 323 -10.23 -4.39 -1.48
CA LYS A 323 -9.84 -5.40 -0.49
C LYS A 323 -8.76 -4.84 0.44
N PHE A 324 -7.76 -4.16 -0.12
CA PHE A 324 -6.70 -3.52 0.67
C PHE A 324 -7.28 -2.45 1.62
N GLU A 325 -8.14 -1.57 1.12
CA GLU A 325 -8.80 -0.54 1.92
C GLU A 325 -9.59 -1.15 3.09
N THR A 326 -10.41 -2.15 2.80
CA THR A 326 -11.24 -2.84 3.81
C THR A 326 -10.39 -3.56 4.87
N ASP A 327 -9.24 -4.09 4.48
CA ASP A 327 -8.44 -4.97 5.33
C ASP A 327 -7.33 -4.24 6.10
N PHE A 328 -6.88 -3.06 5.65
CA PHE A 328 -5.68 -2.41 6.17
C PHE A 328 -5.74 -0.89 6.32
N VAL A 329 -6.75 -0.21 5.78
CA VAL A 329 -6.87 1.27 5.88
C VAL A 329 -7.91 1.61 6.94
N TYR A 330 -7.49 2.35 7.97
CA TYR A 330 -8.31 2.63 9.14
C TYR A 330 -8.29 4.11 9.47
N SER A 331 -9.46 4.70 9.70
CA SER A 331 -9.58 6.08 10.19
C SER A 331 -9.39 6.18 11.71
N ARG A 332 -9.60 5.08 12.42
CA ARG A 332 -9.43 4.95 13.86
C ARG A 332 -8.76 3.62 14.14
N VAL A 333 -7.79 3.60 15.06
CA VAL A 333 -7.10 2.37 15.46
C VAL A 333 -7.18 2.12 16.95
N THR A 334 -7.60 3.10 17.75
CA THR A 334 -7.61 3.04 19.22
C THR A 334 -8.55 4.12 19.80
N GLU A 335 -9.13 3.84 20.98
CA GLU A 335 -9.83 4.85 21.79
C GLU A 335 -8.86 5.71 22.62
N VAL A 336 -7.60 5.28 22.71
CA VAL A 336 -6.61 5.97 23.53
C VAL A 336 -6.06 7.16 22.75
N GLN A 337 -6.49 8.37 23.11
CA GLN A 337 -6.23 9.59 22.35
C GLN A 337 -4.76 9.79 21.93
N HIS A 338 -3.79 9.52 22.81
CA HIS A 338 -2.38 9.71 22.46
C HIS A 338 -1.88 8.74 21.39
N TYR A 339 -2.35 7.48 21.39
CA TYR A 339 -2.03 6.54 20.31
C TYR A 339 -2.71 6.95 19.00
N GLN A 340 -3.97 7.39 19.06
CA GLN A 340 -4.68 7.83 17.85
C GLN A 340 -4.03 9.08 17.23
N ASN A 341 -3.65 10.06 18.05
CA ASN A 341 -2.95 11.27 17.58
C ASN A 341 -1.63 10.91 16.89
N LEU A 342 -0.90 9.92 17.43
CA LEU A 342 0.34 9.44 16.82
C LEU A 342 0.09 8.74 15.49
N TYR A 343 -0.96 7.92 15.41
CA TYR A 343 -1.38 7.29 14.16
C TYR A 343 -1.69 8.32 13.08
N ASP A 344 -2.53 9.31 13.40
CA ASP A 344 -2.98 10.36 12.48
C ASP A 344 -1.78 11.18 11.98
N ARG A 345 -0.90 11.63 12.89
CA ARG A 345 0.29 12.42 12.52
C ARG A 345 1.29 11.64 11.66
N MET A 346 1.51 10.36 11.94
CA MET A 346 2.38 9.52 11.11
C MET A 346 1.76 9.25 9.73
N SER A 347 0.44 9.04 9.68
CA SER A 347 -0.32 8.90 8.43
C SER A 347 -0.19 10.15 7.55
N ASP A 348 -0.35 11.33 8.15
CA ASP A 348 -0.18 12.62 7.48
C ASP A 348 1.27 12.83 7.02
N ALA A 349 2.26 12.52 7.86
CA ALA A 349 3.68 12.62 7.50
C ALA A 349 4.07 11.70 6.32
N PHE A 350 3.38 10.57 6.17
CA PHE A 350 3.53 9.67 5.02
C PHE A 350 2.69 10.08 3.81
N ALA A 351 1.86 11.11 3.91
CA ALA A 351 0.94 11.55 2.87
C ALA A 351 0.04 10.40 2.34
N LEU A 352 -0.38 9.50 3.22
CA LEU A 352 -1.12 8.29 2.81
C LEU A 352 -2.45 8.61 2.13
N ARG A 353 -3.12 9.68 2.57
CA ARG A 353 -4.37 10.13 1.95
C ARG A 353 -4.14 10.57 0.51
N ASP A 354 -3.12 11.39 0.29
CA ASP A 354 -2.80 11.93 -1.04
C ASP A 354 -2.38 10.78 -1.97
N MET A 355 -1.51 9.86 -1.50
CA MET A 355 -1.16 8.64 -2.25
C MET A 355 -2.37 7.75 -2.56
N TYR A 356 -3.34 7.69 -1.65
CA TYR A 356 -4.57 6.93 -1.87
C TYR A 356 -5.47 7.60 -2.93
N GLU A 357 -5.53 8.93 -2.97
CA GLU A 357 -6.24 9.68 -4.01
C GLU A 357 -5.62 9.42 -5.39
N ASP A 358 -4.28 9.44 -5.50
CA ASP A 358 -3.56 9.15 -6.75
C ASP A 358 -3.90 7.77 -7.35
N VAL A 359 -4.06 6.74 -6.50
CA VAL A 359 -4.40 5.38 -6.98
C VAL A 359 -5.90 5.21 -7.27
N ARG A 360 -6.74 6.09 -6.73
CA ARG A 360 -8.19 6.04 -6.92
C ARG A 360 -8.64 6.86 -8.12
N GLU A 361 -7.97 7.94 -8.46
CA GLU A 361 -8.33 8.81 -9.60
C GLU A 361 -8.49 8.03 -10.92
N PRO A 362 -7.58 7.10 -11.30
CA PRO A 362 -7.76 6.28 -12.50
C PRO A 362 -9.08 5.50 -12.50
N LEU A 363 -9.54 5.01 -11.35
CA LEU A 363 -10.81 4.28 -11.22
C LEU A 363 -12.04 5.15 -11.41
N LEU A 364 -11.97 6.45 -11.07
CA LEU A 364 -13.08 7.37 -11.28
C LEU A 364 -13.29 7.64 -12.77
N ALA A 365 -12.20 7.85 -13.51
CA ALA A 365 -12.25 7.97 -14.98
C ALA A 365 -12.91 6.73 -15.63
N LEU A 366 -12.67 5.53 -15.10
CA LEU A 366 -13.33 4.30 -15.59
C LEU A 366 -14.83 4.27 -15.40
N SER A 367 -15.34 4.81 -14.29
CA SER A 367 -16.78 4.83 -14.04
C SER A 367 -17.51 5.65 -15.11
N GLU A 368 -16.87 6.71 -15.59
CA GLU A 368 -17.36 7.57 -16.66
C GLU A 368 -17.26 6.88 -18.02
N VAL A 369 -16.12 6.24 -18.33
CA VAL A 369 -15.95 5.46 -19.57
C VAL A 369 -16.96 4.31 -19.63
N ARG A 370 -17.17 3.58 -18.53
CA ARG A 370 -18.16 2.49 -18.44
C ARG A 370 -19.58 3.00 -18.67
N ARG A 371 -19.92 4.18 -18.12
CA ARG A 371 -21.23 4.80 -18.36
C ARG A 371 -21.41 5.13 -19.84
N ALA A 372 -20.38 5.69 -20.48
CA ALA A 372 -20.39 5.99 -21.90
C ALA A 372 -20.49 4.73 -22.79
N GLU A 373 -19.79 3.65 -22.44
CA GLU A 373 -19.82 2.38 -23.18
C GLU A 373 -21.19 1.69 -23.05
N LEU A 374 -21.76 1.65 -21.84
CA LEU A 374 -23.11 1.13 -21.59
C LEU A 374 -24.17 1.94 -22.34
N GLU A 375 -24.06 3.28 -22.34
CA GLU A 375 -24.94 4.16 -23.10
C GLU A 375 -24.82 3.89 -24.62
N LYS A 376 -23.62 3.63 -25.14
CA LYS A 376 -23.41 3.24 -26.56
C LYS A 376 -24.05 1.90 -26.86
N GLN A 377 -23.83 0.88 -26.04
CA GLN A 377 -24.43 -0.45 -26.24
C GLN A 377 -25.96 -0.39 -26.15
N GLN A 378 -26.49 0.40 -25.23
CA GLN A 378 -27.92 0.61 -25.09
C GLN A 378 -28.50 1.31 -26.33
N LYS A 379 -27.83 2.35 -26.86
CA LYS A 379 -28.21 2.98 -28.15
C LYS A 379 -28.18 2.00 -29.32
N ILE A 380 -27.18 1.11 -29.39
CA ILE A 380 -27.10 0.09 -30.44
C ILE A 380 -28.27 -0.89 -30.33
N ARG A 381 -28.59 -1.34 -29.10
CA ARG A 381 -29.72 -2.23 -28.84
C ARG A 381 -31.05 -1.57 -29.17
N GLU A 382 -31.25 -0.32 -28.75
CA GLU A 382 -32.44 0.48 -29.08
C GLU A 382 -32.58 0.67 -30.59
N ASN A 383 -31.49 0.95 -31.32
CA ASN A 383 -31.51 1.05 -32.77
C ASN A 383 -31.91 -0.26 -33.45
N LYS A 384 -31.41 -1.42 -32.98
CA LYS A 384 -31.80 -2.74 -33.49
C LYS A 384 -33.27 -3.04 -33.21
N ILE A 385 -33.76 -2.74 -32.00
CA ILE A 385 -35.18 -2.90 -31.64
C ILE A 385 -36.06 -2.00 -32.51
N ASN A 386 -35.67 -0.73 -32.70
CA ASN A 386 -36.39 0.20 -33.56
C ASN A 386 -36.43 -0.27 -35.02
N GLN A 387 -35.35 -0.85 -35.54
CA GLN A 387 -35.34 -1.46 -36.88
C GLN A 387 -36.26 -2.68 -36.97
N ALA A 388 -36.26 -3.55 -35.96
CA ALA A 388 -37.14 -4.72 -35.92
C ALA A 388 -38.62 -4.32 -35.82
N LEU A 389 -38.96 -3.33 -34.98
CA LEU A 389 -40.30 -2.77 -34.87
C LEU A 389 -40.75 -2.14 -36.19
N PHE A 390 -39.85 -1.43 -36.89
CA PHE A 390 -40.14 -0.88 -38.21
C PHE A 390 -40.45 -1.98 -39.23
N LEU A 391 -39.64 -3.05 -39.29
CA LEU A 391 -39.88 -4.19 -40.18
C LEU A 391 -41.20 -4.92 -39.87
N LEU A 392 -41.49 -5.14 -38.59
CA LEU A 392 -42.76 -5.72 -38.13
C LEU A 392 -43.96 -4.85 -38.54
N SER A 393 -43.87 -3.52 -38.40
CA SER A 393 -44.92 -2.60 -38.83
C SER A 393 -45.16 -2.67 -40.34
N LEU A 394 -44.08 -2.81 -41.13
CA LEU A 394 -44.16 -2.95 -42.58
C LEU A 394 -44.79 -4.28 -42.98
N MET A 395 -44.40 -5.39 -42.33
CA MET A 395 -45.01 -6.70 -42.53
C MET A 395 -46.49 -6.72 -42.16
N GLY A 396 -46.88 -6.09 -41.05
CA GLY A 396 -48.29 -5.94 -40.67
C GLY A 396 -49.10 -5.15 -41.70
N ALA A 397 -48.53 -4.10 -42.28
CA ALA A 397 -49.18 -3.37 -43.36
C ALA A 397 -49.33 -4.20 -44.65
N PHE A 398 -48.32 -5.00 -45.02
CA PHE A 398 -48.44 -5.94 -46.14
C PHE A 398 -49.50 -7.04 -45.88
N SER A 399 -49.57 -7.57 -44.66
CA SER A 399 -50.62 -8.52 -44.27
C SER A 399 -52.01 -7.90 -44.43
N ALA A 400 -52.22 -6.67 -43.95
CA ALA A 400 -53.48 -5.97 -44.08
C ALA A 400 -53.88 -5.76 -45.56
N VAL A 401 -52.93 -5.53 -46.46
CA VAL A 401 -53.19 -5.46 -47.91
C VAL A 401 -53.72 -6.79 -48.43
N VAL A 402 -53.03 -7.89 -48.12
CA VAL A 402 -53.39 -9.24 -48.59
C VAL A 402 -54.74 -9.68 -48.00
N ASP A 403 -54.95 -9.45 -46.70
CA ASP A 403 -56.20 -9.79 -46.03
C ASP A 403 -57.37 -8.97 -46.59
N SER A 404 -57.14 -7.68 -46.88
CA SER A 404 -58.16 -6.83 -47.52
C SER A 404 -58.55 -7.31 -48.91
N SER A 405 -57.59 -7.82 -49.72
CA SER A 405 -57.90 -8.35 -51.04
C SER A 405 -58.70 -9.65 -50.97
N GLN A 406 -58.38 -10.52 -50.02
CA GLN A 406 -59.12 -11.77 -49.77
C GLN A 406 -60.54 -11.51 -49.26
N ILE A 407 -60.73 -10.53 -48.38
CA ILE A 407 -62.06 -10.12 -47.91
C ILE A 407 -62.90 -9.59 -49.08
N ILE A 408 -62.32 -8.75 -49.94
CA ILE A 408 -63.01 -8.23 -51.12
C ILE A 408 -63.42 -9.37 -52.07
N GLU A 409 -62.54 -10.34 -52.29
CA GLU A 409 -62.85 -11.51 -53.12
C GLU A 409 -64.01 -12.33 -52.54
N LYS A 410 -63.93 -12.65 -51.25
CA LYS A 410 -64.88 -13.54 -50.57
C LYS A 410 -66.27 -12.91 -50.41
N PHE A 411 -66.35 -11.58 -50.32
CA PHE A 411 -67.60 -10.87 -50.07
C PHE A 411 -68.27 -10.33 -51.34
N PHE A 412 -67.50 -9.92 -52.35
CA PHE A 412 -68.04 -9.27 -53.56
C PHE A 412 -68.10 -10.20 -54.79
N SER A 413 -67.49 -11.39 -54.75
CA SER A 413 -67.57 -12.38 -55.85
C SER A 413 -68.97 -12.95 -56.08
N GLU A 414 -69.86 -12.92 -55.08
CA GLU A 414 -71.27 -13.31 -55.23
C GLU A 414 -72.13 -12.23 -55.91
N PHE A 415 -71.70 -10.95 -55.85
CA PHE A 415 -72.51 -9.81 -56.29
C PHE A 415 -72.03 -9.18 -57.60
N TRP A 416 -70.74 -9.26 -57.92
CA TRP A 416 -70.13 -8.58 -59.06
C TRP A 416 -69.44 -9.57 -60.01
N SER A 417 -69.33 -9.20 -61.29
CA SER A 417 -68.56 -9.97 -62.26
C SER A 417 -67.07 -9.97 -61.90
N SER A 418 -66.37 -11.05 -62.26
CA SER A 418 -64.94 -11.24 -61.93
C SER A 418 -64.06 -10.05 -62.32
N ALA A 419 -64.35 -9.41 -63.46
CA ALA A 419 -63.63 -8.22 -63.93
C ALA A 419 -63.78 -7.00 -63.01
N VAL A 420 -64.92 -6.82 -62.35
CA VAL A 420 -65.19 -5.69 -61.45
C VAL A 420 -64.52 -5.93 -60.09
N VAL A 421 -64.57 -7.16 -59.58
CA VAL A 421 -63.86 -7.54 -58.34
C VAL A 421 -62.35 -7.37 -58.50
N GLU A 422 -61.79 -7.80 -59.63
CA GLU A 422 -60.37 -7.64 -59.92
C GLU A 422 -59.95 -6.16 -60.05
N ALA A 423 -60.81 -5.31 -60.63
CA ALA A 423 -60.56 -3.87 -60.72
C ALA A 423 -60.59 -3.19 -59.34
N VAL A 424 -61.51 -3.57 -58.46
CA VAL A 424 -61.61 -3.03 -57.09
C VAL A 424 -60.45 -3.51 -56.23
N GLN A 425 -60.03 -4.77 -56.33
CA GLN A 425 -58.83 -5.27 -55.66
C GLN A 425 -57.57 -4.50 -56.08
N LYS A 426 -57.37 -4.28 -57.38
CA LYS A 426 -56.25 -3.48 -57.91
C LYS A 426 -56.32 -2.02 -57.44
N GLY A 427 -57.52 -1.44 -57.37
CA GLY A 427 -57.76 -0.09 -56.84
C GLY A 427 -57.41 0.04 -55.36
N CYS A 428 -57.91 -0.87 -54.51
CA CYS A 428 -57.59 -0.90 -53.08
C CYS A 428 -56.10 -1.13 -52.82
N ALA A 429 -55.48 -2.07 -53.54
CA ALA A 429 -54.04 -2.30 -53.46
C ALA A 429 -53.24 -1.03 -53.82
N ALA A 430 -53.64 -0.30 -54.86
CA ALA A 430 -52.99 0.95 -55.26
C ALA A 430 -53.13 2.06 -54.20
N VAL A 431 -54.29 2.19 -53.57
CA VAL A 431 -54.52 3.17 -52.48
C VAL A 431 -53.66 2.85 -51.26
N ILE A 432 -53.59 1.58 -50.84
CA ILE A 432 -52.77 1.20 -49.69
C ILE A 432 -51.27 1.37 -50.01
N LEU A 433 -50.85 1.06 -51.24
CA LEU A 433 -49.47 1.30 -51.69
C LEU A 433 -49.13 2.80 -51.68
N LEU A 434 -50.06 3.68 -52.09
CA LEU A 434 -49.90 5.13 -52.03
C LEU A 434 -49.80 5.65 -50.60
N VAL A 435 -50.60 5.11 -49.67
CA VAL A 435 -50.51 5.45 -48.24
C VAL A 435 -49.16 4.99 -47.66
N LEU A 436 -48.69 3.80 -48.02
CA LEU A 436 -47.37 3.30 -47.61
C LEU A 436 -46.23 4.18 -48.13
N ILE A 437 -46.29 4.59 -49.40
CA ILE A 437 -45.31 5.51 -50.01
C ILE A 437 -45.36 6.87 -49.30
N TYR A 438 -46.56 7.39 -49.02
CA TYR A 438 -46.72 8.66 -48.31
C TYR A 438 -46.13 8.61 -46.90
N VAL A 439 -46.41 7.55 -46.13
CA VAL A 439 -45.86 7.34 -44.78
C VAL A 439 -44.33 7.21 -44.84
N ALA A 440 -43.78 6.50 -45.82
CA ALA A 440 -42.33 6.39 -46.03
C ALA A 440 -41.68 7.75 -46.33
N VAL A 441 -42.31 8.59 -47.16
CA VAL A 441 -41.83 9.95 -47.50
C VAL A 441 -41.86 10.89 -46.29
N VAL A 442 -42.91 10.82 -45.46
CA VAL A 442 -43.04 11.61 -44.24
C VAL A 442 -41.98 11.21 -43.20
N LEU A 443 -41.74 9.91 -43.01
CA LEU A 443 -40.70 9.39 -42.11
C LEU A 443 -39.28 9.73 -42.58
N PHE A 444 -39.02 9.71 -43.90
CA PHE A 444 -37.72 10.12 -44.44
C PHE A 444 -37.46 11.63 -44.33
N ARG A 445 -38.51 12.45 -44.34
CA ARG A 445 -38.39 13.90 -44.09
C ARG A 445 -38.19 14.23 -42.61
N SER A 446 -38.74 13.44 -41.67
CA SER A 446 -38.56 13.69 -40.23
C SER A 446 -37.18 13.31 -39.70
N ARG A 447 -36.46 12.39 -40.36
CA ARG A 447 -35.06 12.01 -40.02
C ARG A 447 -33.98 13.02 -40.46
N LYS A 448 -34.34 14.09 -41.17
CA LYS A 448 -33.40 15.11 -41.71
C LYS A 448 -33.34 16.42 -40.92
N LYS A 449 -34.05 16.51 -39.79
CA LYS A 449 -33.88 17.54 -38.75
C LYS A 449 -33.35 16.86 -37.50
#